data_AF-A0A963MJ77-F1
#
_entry.id   AF-A0A963MJ77-F1
#
_cell.length_a   1.000
_cell.length_b   1.000
_cell.length_c   1.000
_cell.angle_alpha   90.00
_cell.angle_beta   90.00
_cell.angle_gamma   90.00
#
_symmetry.space_group_name_H-M   'P 1'
#
loop_
_entity.id
_entity.type
_entity.pdbx_description
1 polymer ?
#
loop_
_entity_poly.entity_id
_entity_poly.type
_entity_poly.pdbx_seq_one_letter_code
_entity_poly.pdbx_strand_id
1 'polypeptide(L)'
;MVPHLTTALTGPLLELERHFLDHRTAIEQWFRGQWLETAPPFYGSTDLRNSGFKLAPVDLNLFPGGFNNLNEPFLPLCVQAAQAAIERICPDARRVLLIPENHTRNQFYLQNVAQLVAILRLTGLEVRLGSLLAEITEPTTLELANGAT
;
A
#
# COMPACT_ATOMS: atom_id res chain seq x y z
N MET A 1 5.58 -10.35 -20.35
CA MET A 1 4.32 -11.10 -20.44
C MET A 1 3.44 -10.66 -19.27
N VAL A 2 2.15 -10.43 -19.49
CA VAL A 2 1.20 -10.05 -18.42
C VAL A 2 0.10 -11.12 -18.30
N PRO A 3 -0.61 -11.22 -17.16
CA PRO A 3 -1.72 -12.15 -17.02
C PRO A 3 -2.84 -11.85 -18.03
N HIS A 4 -3.43 -12.90 -18.60
CA HIS A 4 -4.61 -12.81 -19.46
C HIS A 4 -5.73 -13.72 -18.93
N LEU A 5 -6.98 -13.30 -19.14
CA LEU A 5 -8.14 -14.14 -18.81
C LEU A 5 -8.17 -15.35 -19.74
N THR A 6 -8.35 -16.53 -19.17
CA THR A 6 -8.51 -17.79 -19.90
C THR A 6 -9.99 -18.17 -20.08
N THR A 7 -10.88 -17.17 -20.01
CA THR A 7 -12.34 -17.32 -20.16
C THR A 7 -12.84 -16.41 -21.28
N ALA A 8 -13.80 -16.90 -22.06
CA ALA A 8 -14.54 -16.11 -23.04
C ALA A 8 -15.75 -15.37 -22.41
N LEU A 9 -16.11 -15.70 -21.18
CA LEU A 9 -17.28 -15.12 -20.49
C LEU A 9 -16.91 -13.81 -19.81
N THR A 10 -16.80 -12.73 -20.59
CA THR A 10 -16.41 -11.38 -20.12
C THR A 10 -17.53 -10.34 -20.21
N GLY A 11 -18.74 -10.73 -20.65
CA GLY A 11 -19.88 -9.81 -20.83
C GLY A 11 -20.16 -8.93 -19.60
N PRO A 12 -20.33 -9.51 -18.39
CA PRO A 12 -20.57 -8.72 -17.18
C PRO A 12 -19.39 -7.80 -16.80
N LEU A 13 -18.14 -8.22 -17.02
CA LEU A 13 -16.96 -7.37 -16.81
C LEU A 13 -17.01 -6.15 -17.75
N LEU A 14 -17.29 -6.35 -19.04
CA LEU A 14 -17.39 -5.26 -20.02
C LEU A 14 -18.54 -4.30 -19.69
N GLU A 15 -19.65 -4.83 -19.18
CA GLU A 15 -20.78 -4.00 -18.72
C GLU A 15 -20.38 -3.13 -17.52
N LEU A 16 -19.70 -3.73 -16.53
CA LEU A 16 -19.16 -3.01 -15.38
C LEU A 16 -18.19 -1.90 -15.81
N GLU A 17 -17.23 -2.23 -16.69
CA GLU A 17 -16.27 -1.27 -17.24
C GLU A 17 -16.96 -0.10 -17.94
N ARG A 18 -17.95 -0.39 -18.79
CA ARG A 18 -18.74 0.64 -19.46
C ARG A 18 -19.47 1.54 -18.45
N HIS A 19 -20.09 0.95 -17.44
CA HIS A 19 -20.75 1.73 -16.38
C HIS A 19 -19.78 2.67 -15.65
N PHE A 20 -18.57 2.20 -15.30
CA PHE A 20 -17.55 3.05 -14.68
C PHE A 20 -17.11 4.19 -15.60
N LEU A 21 -16.93 3.93 -16.89
CA LEU A 21 -16.52 4.93 -17.87
C LEU A 21 -17.60 5.99 -18.11
N ASP A 22 -18.85 5.57 -18.26
CA ASP A 22 -20.00 6.46 -18.50
C ASP A 22 -20.30 7.35 -17.28
N HIS A 23 -20.01 6.86 -16.08
CA HIS A 23 -20.29 7.56 -14.81
C HIS A 23 -19.03 8.09 -14.08
N ARG A 24 -17.86 8.12 -14.72
CA ARG A 24 -16.57 8.50 -14.11
C ARG A 24 -16.63 9.74 -13.22
N THR A 25 -17.23 10.83 -13.70
CA THR A 25 -17.27 12.11 -12.98
C THR A 25 -18.15 12.01 -11.73
N ALA A 26 -19.29 11.33 -11.83
CA ALA A 26 -20.20 11.14 -10.71
C ALA A 26 -19.58 10.25 -9.63
N ILE A 27 -18.87 9.19 -10.02
CA ILE A 27 -18.14 8.29 -9.11
C ILE A 27 -17.07 9.07 -8.34
N GLU A 28 -16.24 9.86 -9.03
CA GLU A 28 -15.19 10.67 -8.39
C GLU A 28 -15.76 11.76 -7.45
N GLN A 29 -16.89 12.37 -7.82
CA GLN A 29 -17.59 13.32 -6.95
C GLN A 29 -18.14 12.63 -5.71
N TRP A 30 -18.74 11.44 -5.87
CA TRP A 30 -19.24 10.65 -4.76
C TRP A 30 -18.11 10.27 -3.80
N PHE A 31 -16.98 9.75 -4.30
CA PHE A 31 -15.82 9.44 -3.46
C PHE A 31 -15.33 10.64 -2.67
N ARG A 32 -15.18 11.82 -3.31
CA ARG A 32 -14.79 13.05 -2.60
C ARG A 32 -15.75 13.38 -1.45
N GLY A 33 -17.05 13.21 -1.65
CA GLY A 33 -18.05 13.39 -0.58
C GLY A 33 -17.88 12.37 0.55
N GLN A 34 -17.72 11.09 0.22
CA GLN A 34 -17.54 10.04 1.21
C GLN A 34 -16.27 10.20 2.05
N TRP A 35 -15.18 10.69 1.47
CA TRP A 35 -13.93 10.93 2.20
C TRP A 35 -14.00 12.10 3.19
N LEU A 36 -14.98 13.01 3.04
CA LEU A 36 -15.27 14.05 4.03
C LEU A 36 -16.03 13.48 5.23
N GLU A 37 -16.89 12.49 5.01
CA GLU A 37 -17.67 11.82 6.06
C GLU A 37 -16.83 10.78 6.81
N THR A 38 -16.04 9.99 6.06
CA THR A 38 -15.18 8.93 6.59
C THR A 38 -13.80 9.09 6.00
N ALA A 39 -12.86 9.61 6.78
CA ALA A 39 -11.50 9.80 6.33
C ALA A 39 -10.82 8.44 6.03
N PRO A 40 -10.05 8.32 4.93
CA PRO A 40 -9.39 7.05 4.59
C PRO A 40 -8.31 6.67 5.63
N PRO A 41 -7.91 5.40 5.73
CA PRO A 41 -6.75 5.01 6.55
C PRO A 41 -5.45 5.65 6.03
N PHE A 42 -4.35 5.50 6.78
CA PHE A 42 -3.04 5.98 6.33
C PHE A 42 -2.59 5.26 5.04
N TYR A 43 -2.80 3.95 5.01
CA TYR A 43 -2.52 3.06 3.88
C TYR A 43 -3.47 1.85 3.91
N GLY A 44 -3.45 1.04 2.85
CA GLY A 44 -4.15 -0.24 2.79
C GLY A 44 -3.94 -0.92 1.45
N SER A 45 -4.14 -2.23 1.40
CA SER A 45 -4.22 -3.01 0.16
C SER A 45 -5.54 -3.77 0.09
N THR A 46 -6.04 -3.95 -1.13
CA THR A 46 -7.25 -4.74 -1.38
C THR A 46 -6.98 -5.76 -2.46
N ASP A 47 -7.19 -7.03 -2.15
CA ASP A 47 -7.09 -8.09 -3.14
C ASP A 47 -8.40 -8.15 -3.94
N LEU A 48 -8.26 -8.16 -5.26
CA LEU A 48 -9.38 -8.31 -6.19
C LEU A 48 -9.30 -9.66 -6.91
N ARG A 49 -10.45 -10.26 -7.20
CA ARG A 49 -10.55 -11.39 -8.12
C ARG A 49 -11.45 -11.04 -9.30
N ASN A 50 -10.94 -11.28 -10.50
CA ASN A 50 -11.67 -11.13 -11.76
C ASN A 50 -11.94 -12.51 -12.37
N SER A 51 -13.21 -12.91 -12.43
CA SER A 51 -13.66 -14.17 -13.06
C SER A 51 -14.31 -13.97 -14.44
N GLY A 52 -14.24 -12.77 -15.02
CA GLY A 52 -14.94 -12.37 -16.25
C GLY A 52 -16.44 -12.09 -16.06
N PHE A 53 -17.13 -12.88 -15.22
CA PHE A 53 -18.53 -12.63 -14.86
C PHE A 53 -18.69 -11.79 -13.57
N LYS A 54 -17.62 -11.64 -12.77
CA LYS A 54 -17.62 -10.86 -11.53
C LYS A 54 -16.23 -10.31 -11.25
N LEU A 55 -16.19 -9.06 -10.78
CA LEU A 55 -15.03 -8.43 -10.16
C LEU A 55 -15.39 -8.10 -8.72
N ALA A 56 -14.61 -8.60 -7.75
CA ALA A 56 -14.94 -8.40 -6.34
C ALA A 56 -13.68 -8.27 -5.46
N PRO A 57 -13.74 -7.46 -4.39
CA PRO A 57 -12.75 -7.51 -3.32
C PRO A 57 -12.91 -8.80 -2.53
N VAL A 58 -11.78 -9.40 -2.16
CA VAL A 58 -11.74 -10.64 -1.38
C VAL A 58 -10.92 -10.53 -0.09
N ASP A 59 -10.07 -9.52 0.02
CA ASP A 59 -9.32 -9.20 1.22
C ASP A 59 -9.07 -7.68 1.32
N LEU A 60 -9.07 -7.15 2.54
CA LEU A 60 -8.66 -5.79 2.85
C LEU A 60 -7.65 -5.85 3.99
N ASN A 61 -6.41 -5.44 3.70
CA ASN A 61 -5.34 -5.40 4.69
C ASN A 61 -4.94 -3.95 4.99
N LEU A 62 -5.13 -3.53 6.24
CA LEU A 62 -4.72 -2.21 6.73
C LEU A 62 -3.23 -2.14 7.09
N PHE A 63 -2.49 -3.25 7.01
CA PHE A 63 -1.05 -3.35 7.26
C PHE A 63 -0.37 -4.10 6.10
N PRO A 64 -0.38 -3.52 4.88
CA PRO A 64 0.14 -4.20 3.69
C PRO A 64 1.64 -4.51 3.82
N GLY A 65 2.00 -5.76 3.49
CA GLY A 65 3.37 -6.29 3.59
C GLY A 65 4.10 -6.44 2.27
N GLY A 66 3.71 -5.69 1.23
CA GLY A 66 4.21 -5.84 -0.15
C GLY A 66 4.70 -4.56 -0.81
N PHE A 67 5.16 -3.56 -0.07
CA PHE A 67 5.66 -2.29 -0.64
C PHE A 67 6.83 -2.49 -1.61
N ASN A 68 7.68 -3.50 -1.38
CA ASN A 68 8.78 -3.88 -2.28
C ASN A 68 8.32 -4.41 -3.64
N ASN A 69 7.04 -4.73 -3.82
CA ASN A 69 6.47 -5.19 -5.09
C ASN A 69 5.90 -4.03 -5.94
N LEU A 70 5.88 -2.80 -5.42
CA LEU A 70 5.44 -1.63 -6.17
C LEU A 70 6.44 -1.29 -7.28
N ASN A 71 5.94 -0.83 -8.41
CA ASN A 71 6.79 -0.50 -9.55
C ASN A 71 7.58 0.79 -9.28
N GLU A 72 8.90 0.73 -9.40
CA GLU A 72 9.84 1.80 -9.06
C GLU A 72 9.52 3.17 -9.72
N PRO A 73 9.10 3.26 -11.00
CA PRO A 73 8.73 4.54 -11.61
C PRO A 73 7.56 5.26 -10.94
N PHE A 74 6.75 4.57 -10.13
CA PHE A 74 5.65 5.17 -9.37
C PHE A 74 6.06 5.61 -7.96
N LEU A 75 7.33 5.52 -7.59
CA LEU A 75 7.81 5.99 -6.29
C LEU A 75 7.43 7.46 -6.00
N PRO A 76 7.53 8.42 -6.95
CA PRO A 76 7.10 9.80 -6.70
C PRO A 76 5.61 9.90 -6.32
N LEU A 77 4.75 9.09 -6.94
CA LEU A 77 3.33 9.03 -6.62
C LEU A 77 3.09 8.47 -5.20
N CYS A 78 3.85 7.44 -4.81
CA CYS A 78 3.77 6.87 -3.46
C CYS A 78 4.16 7.89 -2.39
N VAL A 79 5.23 8.66 -2.63
CA VAL A 79 5.68 9.74 -1.73
C VAL A 79 4.62 10.83 -1.61
N GLN A 80 4.05 11.28 -2.72
CA GLN A 80 2.98 12.29 -2.72
C GLN A 80 1.74 11.81 -1.95
N ALA A 81 1.32 10.55 -2.15
CA ALA A 81 0.19 9.97 -1.43
C ALA A 81 0.47 9.86 0.08
N ALA A 82 1.68 9.46 0.46
CA ALA A 82 2.09 9.41 1.87
C ALA A 82 2.12 10.81 2.51
N GLN A 83 2.60 11.84 1.81
CA GLN A 83 2.54 13.23 2.28
C GLN A 83 1.10 13.68 2.55
N ALA A 84 0.18 13.45 1.62
CA ALA A 84 -1.24 13.77 1.81
C ALA A 84 -1.86 13.02 3.00
N ALA A 85 -1.45 11.76 3.24
CA ALA A 85 -1.89 11.00 4.41
C ALA A 85 -1.33 11.60 5.72
N ILE A 86 -0.06 12.02 5.75
CA ILE A 86 0.57 12.65 6.91
C ILE A 86 -0.10 13.99 7.22
N GLU A 87 -0.27 14.87 6.23
CA GLU A 87 -0.91 16.19 6.40
C GLU A 87 -2.32 16.07 6.98
N ARG A 88 -3.03 15.00 6.62
CA ARG A 88 -4.39 14.73 7.10
C ARG A 88 -4.44 14.12 8.50
N ILE A 89 -3.53 13.20 8.81
CA ILE A 89 -3.61 12.36 10.03
C ILE A 89 -2.74 12.93 11.16
N CYS A 90 -1.54 13.40 10.85
CA CYS A 90 -0.54 13.82 11.82
C CYS A 90 0.35 14.96 11.25
N PRO A 91 -0.22 16.14 10.93
CA PRO A 91 0.47 17.22 10.21
C PRO A 91 1.72 17.75 10.91
N ASP A 92 1.75 17.72 12.25
CA ASP A 92 2.89 18.21 13.04
C ASP A 92 3.97 17.13 13.28
N ALA A 93 3.79 15.92 12.74
CA ALA A 93 4.72 14.83 12.94
C ALA A 93 6.08 15.17 12.31
N ARG A 94 7.13 15.09 13.14
CA ARG A 94 8.53 15.20 12.70
C ARG A 94 9.23 13.84 12.67
N ARG A 95 8.72 12.91 13.47
CA ARG A 95 9.29 11.57 13.69
C ARG A 95 8.19 10.53 13.62
N VAL A 96 8.52 9.37 13.05
CA VAL A 96 7.66 8.19 13.03
C VAL A 96 8.46 6.98 13.52
N LEU A 97 7.86 6.24 14.46
CA LEU A 97 8.30 4.91 14.83
C LEU A 97 7.47 3.90 14.04
N LEU A 98 8.11 3.18 13.13
CA LEU A 98 7.50 2.08 12.39
C LEU A 98 7.75 0.78 13.16
N ILE A 99 6.67 0.10 13.55
CA ILE A 99 6.72 -1.20 14.23
C ILE A 99 6.46 -2.28 13.17
N PRO A 100 7.47 -3.08 12.78
CA PRO A 100 7.28 -4.19 11.86
C PRO A 100 6.64 -5.40 12.57
N GLU A 101 6.15 -6.34 11.76
CA GLU A 101 5.83 -7.69 12.20
C GLU A 101 7.07 -8.40 12.73
N ASN A 102 6.85 -9.45 13.52
CA ASN A 102 7.87 -10.25 14.19
C ASN A 102 8.67 -11.19 13.24
N HIS A 103 8.81 -10.82 11.97
CA HIS A 103 9.51 -11.60 10.94
C HIS A 103 10.93 -11.07 10.69
N THR A 104 11.94 -11.78 11.20
CA THR A 104 13.36 -11.44 11.00
C THR A 104 14.07 -12.29 9.94
N ARG A 105 13.42 -13.36 9.47
CA ARG A 105 14.02 -14.31 8.50
C ARG A 105 13.43 -14.24 7.11
N ASN A 106 12.26 -13.60 6.97
CA ASN A 106 11.61 -13.45 5.67
C ASN A 106 12.22 -12.25 4.93
N GLN A 107 13.13 -12.53 4.00
CA GLN A 107 13.84 -11.51 3.22
C GLN A 107 12.90 -10.60 2.41
N PHE A 108 11.79 -11.13 1.87
CA PHE A 108 10.80 -10.30 1.18
C PHE A 108 10.11 -9.34 2.14
N TYR A 109 9.81 -9.79 3.36
CA TYR A 109 9.22 -8.92 4.38
C TYR A 109 10.18 -7.81 4.83
N LEU A 110 11.46 -8.13 5.02
CA LEU A 110 12.46 -7.13 5.36
C LEU A 110 12.64 -6.09 4.24
N GLN A 111 12.64 -6.52 2.97
CA GLN A 111 12.62 -5.62 1.81
C GLN A 111 11.37 -4.75 1.78
N ASN A 112 10.20 -5.30 2.12
CA ASN A 112 8.97 -4.54 2.28
C ASN A 112 9.12 -3.42 3.34
N VAL A 113 9.66 -3.75 4.51
CA VAL A 113 9.90 -2.77 5.58
C VAL A 113 10.88 -1.69 5.11
N ALA A 114 11.98 -2.07 4.46
CA ALA A 114 12.95 -1.13 3.92
C ALA A 114 12.33 -0.18 2.88
N GLN A 115 11.49 -0.71 1.97
CA GLN A 115 10.80 0.10 0.97
C GLN A 115 9.81 1.08 1.60
N LEU A 116 9.05 0.65 2.62
CA LEU A 116 8.14 1.53 3.35
C LEU A 116 8.90 2.64 4.09
N VAL A 117 10.02 2.31 4.75
CA VAL A 117 10.90 3.29 5.39
C VAL A 117 11.44 4.30 4.37
N ALA A 118 11.85 3.84 3.18
CA ALA A 118 12.33 4.73 2.12
C ALA A 118 11.25 5.72 1.67
N ILE A 119 10.02 5.25 1.42
CA ILE A 119 8.88 6.11 1.07
C ILE A 119 8.63 7.16 2.16
N LEU A 120 8.55 6.73 3.43
CA LEU A 120 8.26 7.63 4.55
C LEU A 120 9.40 8.64 4.81
N ARG A 121 10.66 8.28 4.60
CA ARG A 121 11.78 9.24 4.74
C ARG A 121 11.72 10.33 3.68
N LEU A 122 11.31 9.98 2.46
CA LEU A 122 11.16 10.94 1.35
C LEU A 122 10.04 11.95 1.59
N THR A 123 9.13 11.74 2.55
CA THR A 123 8.13 12.73 2.95
C THR A 123 8.70 13.79 3.91
N GLY A 124 9.96 13.68 4.33
CA GLY A 124 10.61 14.60 5.28
C GLY A 124 10.51 14.17 6.74
N LEU A 125 9.98 12.97 7.03
CA LEU A 125 9.93 12.42 8.38
C LEU A 125 11.26 11.75 8.76
N GLU A 126 11.65 11.90 10.03
CA GLU A 126 12.66 11.03 10.62
C GLU A 126 12.01 9.69 11.02
N VAL A 127 12.39 8.63 10.33
CA VAL A 127 11.79 7.29 10.51
C VAL A 127 12.75 6.36 11.24
N ARG A 128 12.27 5.75 12.32
CA ARG A 128 12.96 4.71 13.09
C ARG A 128 12.14 3.42 13.09
N LEU A 129 12.83 2.29 13.18
CA LEU A 129 12.22 0.99 13.39
C LEU A 129 12.21 0.62 14.87
N GLY A 130 11.08 0.12 15.37
CA GLY A 130 10.93 -0.38 16.73
C GLY A 130 10.43 -1.81 16.73
N SER A 131 11.28 -2.77 17.06
CA SER A 131 10.89 -4.17 17.15
C SER A 131 10.17 -4.46 18.47
N LEU A 132 9.20 -5.37 18.44
CA LEU A 132 8.54 -5.94 19.62
C LEU A 132 9.03 -7.36 19.93
N LEU A 133 10.04 -7.85 19.20
CA LEU A 133 10.66 -9.14 19.45
C LEU A 133 11.48 -9.11 20.73
N ALA A 134 11.18 -10.04 21.65
CA ALA A 134 11.86 -10.13 22.93
C ALA A 134 13.36 -10.45 22.78
N GLU A 135 13.74 -11.13 21.70
CA GLU A 135 15.13 -11.45 21.39
C GLU A 135 15.95 -10.25 20.87
N ILE A 136 15.31 -9.19 20.37
CA ILE A 136 15.99 -7.96 19.92
C ILE A 136 16.08 -7.01 21.12
N THR A 137 17.18 -7.11 21.84
CA THR A 137 17.44 -6.32 23.07
C THR A 137 18.37 -5.13 22.86
N GLU A 138 18.99 -5.04 21.67
CA GLU A 138 19.91 -3.98 21.28
C GLU A 138 19.73 -3.64 19.79
N PRO A 139 20.23 -2.47 19.31
CA PRO A 139 20.19 -2.13 17.90
C PRO A 139 20.79 -3.25 17.04
N THR A 140 19.96 -3.85 16.20
CA THR A 140 20.31 -5.02 15.38
C THR A 140 20.19 -4.65 13.91
N THR A 141 21.29 -4.78 13.18
CA THR A 141 21.32 -4.62 11.72
C THR A 141 20.94 -5.95 11.05
N LEU A 142 20.03 -5.91 10.08
CA LEU A 142 19.62 -7.08 9.31
C LEU A 142 20.00 -6.90 7.85
N GLU A 143 20.83 -7.80 7.32
CA GLU A 143 21.22 -7.77 5.91
C GLU A 143 20.05 -8.21 5.00
N LEU A 144 19.81 -7.43 3.96
CA LEU A 144 18.82 -7.70 2.93
C LEU A 144 19.46 -8.40 1.73
N ALA A 145 18.70 -9.26 1.06
CA ALA A 145 19.18 -9.99 -0.12
C ALA A 145 19.63 -9.10 -1.30
N ASN A 146 19.28 -7.82 -1.30
CA ASN A 146 19.70 -6.82 -2.30
C ASN A 146 20.94 -6.01 -1.88
N GLY A 147 21.59 -6.36 -0.76
CA GLY A 147 22.79 -5.69 -0.25
C GLY A 147 22.54 -4.42 0.57
N ALA A 148 21.28 -4.09 0.85
CA ALA A 148 20.92 -3.04 1.81
C ALA A 148 20.77 -3.61 3.24
N THR A 149 20.55 -2.73 4.22
CA THR A 149 20.37 -3.06 5.65
C THR A 149 19.24 -2.27 6.29
#